data_AF-A0A822Z7I6-F1
#
_entry.id   AF-A0A822Z7I6-F1
#
_cell.length_a   1.000
_cell.length_b   1.000
_cell.length_c   1.000
_cell.angle_alpha   90.00
_cell.angle_beta   90.00
_cell.angle_gamma   90.00
#
_symmetry.space_group_name_H-M   'P 1'
#
loop_
_entity.id
_entity.type
_entity.pdbx_description
1 polymer ?
#
loop_
_entity_poly.entity_id
_entity_poly.type
_entity_poly.pdbx_seq_one_letter_code
_entity_poly.pdbx_strand_id
1 'polypeptide(L)'
;MVNKLKYFNCLNGSNFSDVFDEDHFISALANDVKVIKKLPKDLTTATRAVKHFKSWSGIDYYQDEIAHMWEEYQVIRTAKSDSRLANNNLPVDIQKLRCRACYKALRFAPRIEAMGKLLVERMRSYGPYIALHLRYEKDMLAFSGCTHGLSPAEADELTTIRENTAYWKVKDIDPIEQRNKGYCPLTPKEVGMFLTALGYPSNTPIYIAAGDIYGGDSKMSELRSRFPILMSKV
;
A
#
# COMPACT_ATOMS: atom_id res chain seq x y z
N MET A 1 -18.87 -11.65 16.12
CA MET A 1 -17.40 -11.70 16.00
C MET A 1 -16.70 -10.76 16.98
N VAL A 2 -16.96 -9.44 16.95
CA VAL A 2 -16.33 -8.46 17.87
C VAL A 2 -16.49 -8.85 19.36
N ASN A 3 -17.67 -9.35 19.74
CA ASN A 3 -17.95 -9.77 21.13
C ASN A 3 -17.14 -10.97 21.63
N LYS A 4 -16.56 -11.81 20.75
CA LYS A 4 -15.67 -12.92 21.15
C LYS A 4 -14.19 -12.49 21.15
N LEU A 5 -13.85 -11.35 20.54
CA LEU A 5 -12.49 -10.84 20.49
C LEU A 5 -12.17 -10.09 21.78
N LYS A 6 -11.49 -10.76 22.72
CA LYS A 6 -11.07 -10.11 23.97
C LYS A 6 -10.00 -9.03 23.73
N TYR A 7 -9.10 -9.28 22.78
CA TYR A 7 -7.94 -8.44 22.51
C TYR A 7 -7.55 -8.49 21.03
N PHE A 8 -7.17 -7.35 20.47
CA PHE A 8 -6.44 -7.27 19.21
C PHE A 8 -5.01 -6.80 19.48
N ASN A 9 -4.01 -7.52 18.96
CA ASN A 9 -2.61 -7.13 19.06
C ASN A 9 -1.91 -7.26 17.70
N CYS A 10 -1.60 -6.13 17.09
CA CYS A 10 -0.72 -6.02 15.92
C CYS A 10 0.57 -5.24 16.23
N LEU A 11 0.79 -4.89 17.50
CA LEU A 11 1.78 -3.90 17.95
C LEU A 11 3.00 -4.56 18.60
N ASN A 12 2.85 -5.76 19.16
CA ASN A 12 3.92 -6.40 19.91
C ASN A 12 5.02 -6.91 18.96
N GLY A 13 6.20 -6.29 19.02
CA GLY A 13 7.36 -6.65 18.19
C GLY A 13 7.21 -6.25 16.72
N SER A 14 6.31 -5.31 16.41
CA SER A 14 6.15 -4.75 15.07
C SER A 14 6.68 -3.32 14.98
N ASN A 15 6.97 -2.90 13.75
CA ASN A 15 7.45 -1.54 13.45
C ASN A 15 6.26 -0.57 13.28
N PHE A 16 5.11 -0.86 13.91
CA PHE A 16 3.88 -0.10 13.69
C PHE A 16 4.04 1.35 14.16
N SER A 17 4.59 1.55 15.36
CA SER A 17 4.85 2.86 15.95
C SER A 17 5.93 3.66 15.21
N ASP A 18 6.73 3.01 14.36
CA ASP A 18 7.68 3.72 13.51
C ASP A 18 7.01 4.51 12.40
N VAL A 19 5.83 4.05 11.96
CA VAL A 19 5.09 4.60 10.83
C VAL A 19 3.82 5.32 11.27
N PHE A 20 3.11 4.79 12.26
CA PHE A 20 1.80 5.26 12.68
C PHE A 20 1.79 5.71 14.15
N ASP A 21 0.90 6.64 14.46
CA ASP A 21 0.60 7.05 15.83
C ASP A 21 -0.17 5.93 16.55
N GLU A 22 0.57 5.14 17.32
CA GLU A 22 0.06 3.99 18.06
C GLU A 22 -1.01 4.36 19.10
N ASP A 23 -0.80 5.44 19.84
CA ASP A 23 -1.71 5.87 20.92
C ASP A 23 -3.01 6.42 20.33
N HIS A 24 -2.92 7.18 19.24
CA HIS A 24 -4.09 7.60 18.47
C HIS A 24 -4.84 6.39 17.89
N PHE A 25 -4.14 5.40 17.33
CA PHE A 25 -4.78 4.21 16.76
C PHE A 25 -5.59 3.42 17.81
N ILE A 26 -5.02 3.21 19.01
CA ILE A 26 -5.69 2.52 20.11
C ILE A 26 -6.91 3.31 20.60
N SER A 27 -6.74 4.62 20.83
CA SER A 27 -7.83 5.46 21.34
C SER A 27 -8.97 5.65 20.32
N ALA A 28 -8.65 5.80 19.03
CA ALA A 28 -9.63 5.97 17.97
C ALA A 28 -10.53 4.74 17.74
N LEU A 29 -10.07 3.55 18.16
CA LEU A 29 -10.81 2.28 18.03
C LEU A 29 -11.37 1.77 19.36
N ALA A 30 -11.15 2.47 20.47
CA ALA A 30 -11.48 1.98 21.82
C ALA A 30 -12.96 1.63 22.01
N ASN A 31 -13.86 2.28 21.28
CA ASN A 31 -15.30 2.02 21.32
C ASN A 31 -15.76 0.86 20.43
N ASP A 32 -14.89 0.35 19.54
CA ASP A 32 -15.23 -0.74 18.62
C ASP A 32 -14.49 -2.03 18.98
N VAL A 33 -13.19 -1.94 19.27
CA VAL A 33 -12.31 -3.08 19.53
C VAL A 33 -11.25 -2.73 20.57
N LYS A 34 -10.97 -3.66 21.48
CA LYS A 34 -9.91 -3.49 22.48
C LYS A 34 -8.56 -3.82 21.88
N VAL A 35 -7.84 -2.78 21.44
CA VAL A 35 -6.45 -2.90 20.95
C VAL A 35 -5.49 -2.84 22.13
N ILE A 36 -4.53 -3.76 22.20
CA ILE A 36 -3.50 -3.83 23.25
C ILE A 36 -2.10 -3.83 22.65
N LYS A 37 -1.16 -3.16 23.34
CA LYS A 37 0.24 -3.07 22.91
C LYS A 37 0.98 -4.39 23.08
N LYS A 38 0.83 -5.03 24.23
CA LYS A 38 1.49 -6.30 24.57
C LYS A 38 0.47 -7.32 25.04
N LEU A 39 0.69 -8.56 24.64
CA LEU A 39 -0.15 -9.67 25.10
C LEU A 39 -0.01 -9.81 26.63
N PRO A 40 -1.12 -9.93 27.38
CA PRO A 40 -1.11 -10.20 28.81
C PRO A 40 -0.25 -11.43 29.18
N LYS A 41 0.42 -11.39 30.34
CA LYS A 41 1.38 -12.43 30.75
C LYS A 41 0.71 -13.80 30.89
N ASP A 42 -0.52 -13.86 31.37
CA ASP A 42 -1.37 -15.05 31.46
C ASP A 42 -1.65 -15.69 30.09
N LEU A 43 -1.69 -14.89 29.02
CA LEU A 43 -1.88 -15.37 27.65
C LEU A 43 -0.56 -15.73 26.95
N THR A 44 0.59 -15.53 27.60
CA THR A 44 1.87 -15.88 26.98
C THR A 44 2.04 -17.39 26.80
N THR A 45 1.59 -18.18 27.77
CA THR A 45 1.63 -19.66 27.77
C THR A 45 0.35 -20.32 27.26
N ALA A 46 -0.63 -19.51 26.84
CA ALA A 46 -1.94 -19.98 26.39
C ALA A 46 -1.88 -20.78 25.07
N THR A 47 -2.90 -21.61 24.82
CA THR A 47 -3.04 -22.35 23.55
C THR A 47 -3.15 -21.37 22.38
N ARG A 48 -2.34 -21.63 21.33
CA ARG A 48 -2.25 -20.74 20.17
C ARG A 48 -2.50 -21.48 18.88
N ALA A 49 -3.32 -20.89 18.02
CA ALA A 49 -3.40 -21.29 16.62
C ALA A 49 -2.67 -20.26 15.75
N VAL A 50 -2.01 -20.75 14.70
CA VAL A 50 -1.44 -19.93 13.64
C VAL A 50 -2.30 -20.12 12.40
N LYS A 51 -2.92 -19.05 11.91
CA LYS A 51 -3.85 -19.12 10.77
C LYS A 51 -3.43 -18.16 9.65
N HIS A 52 -3.50 -18.66 8.43
CA HIS A 52 -3.55 -17.82 7.24
C HIS A 52 -5.01 -17.55 6.91
N PHE A 53 -5.43 -16.29 7.00
CA PHE A 53 -6.81 -15.94 6.66
C PHE A 53 -7.03 -16.07 5.15
N LYS A 54 -8.21 -16.54 4.77
CA LYS A 54 -8.63 -16.58 3.36
C LYS A 54 -8.86 -15.14 2.87
N SER A 55 -8.23 -14.77 1.76
CA SER A 55 -8.40 -13.43 1.19
C SER A 55 -9.74 -13.32 0.47
N TRP A 56 -10.33 -12.13 0.48
CA TRP A 56 -11.66 -11.80 -0.03
C TRP A 56 -12.81 -12.52 0.67
N SER A 57 -12.57 -13.05 1.87
CA SER A 57 -13.59 -13.73 2.65
C SER A 57 -14.66 -12.79 3.18
N GLY A 58 -15.91 -13.26 3.12
CA GLY A 58 -17.08 -12.60 3.69
C GLY A 58 -17.18 -12.80 5.20
N ILE A 59 -18.25 -12.27 5.79
CA ILE A 59 -18.48 -12.32 7.24
C ILE A 59 -18.73 -13.75 7.75
N ASP A 60 -19.28 -14.61 6.89
CA ASP A 60 -19.53 -16.04 7.09
C ASP A 60 -18.25 -16.79 7.47
N TYR A 61 -17.19 -16.66 6.67
CA TYR A 61 -15.88 -17.26 6.98
C TYR A 61 -15.38 -16.88 8.39
N TYR A 62 -15.55 -15.61 8.74
CA TYR A 62 -15.10 -15.06 10.00
C TYR A 62 -15.98 -15.55 11.16
N GLN A 63 -17.29 -15.63 10.98
CA GLN A 63 -18.24 -16.11 12.00
C GLN A 63 -18.15 -17.63 12.18
N ASP A 64 -18.05 -18.38 11.09
CA ASP A 64 -18.25 -19.83 11.08
C ASP A 64 -16.93 -20.62 11.08
N GLU A 65 -15.81 -20.02 10.66
CA GLU A 65 -14.50 -20.66 10.83
C GLU A 65 -13.70 -19.99 11.94
N ILE A 66 -13.46 -18.68 11.84
CA ILE A 66 -12.52 -18.01 12.75
C ILE A 66 -13.11 -17.89 14.17
N ALA A 67 -14.40 -17.59 14.32
CA ALA A 67 -14.99 -17.42 15.65
C ALA A 67 -15.18 -18.75 16.41
N HIS A 68 -15.27 -19.89 15.71
CA HIS A 68 -15.28 -21.21 16.33
C HIS A 68 -13.91 -21.62 16.87
N MET A 69 -12.81 -21.16 16.26
CA MET A 69 -11.47 -21.39 16.79
C MET A 69 -11.27 -20.82 18.21
N TRP A 70 -12.10 -19.86 18.64
CA TRP A 70 -12.09 -19.34 20.02
C TRP A 70 -12.62 -20.31 21.08
N GLU A 71 -13.17 -21.44 20.68
CA GLU A 71 -13.58 -22.51 21.60
C GLU A 71 -12.38 -23.37 22.04
N GLU A 72 -11.35 -23.49 21.19
CA GLU A 72 -10.18 -24.34 21.42
C GLU A 72 -8.90 -23.52 21.74
N TYR A 73 -8.78 -22.34 21.13
CA TYR A 73 -7.59 -21.50 21.23
C TYR A 73 -7.90 -20.20 21.96
N GLN A 74 -7.01 -19.80 22.87
CA GLN A 74 -7.12 -18.50 23.53
C GLN A 74 -6.46 -17.37 22.72
N VAL A 75 -5.54 -17.72 21.81
CA VAL A 75 -4.83 -16.78 20.93
C VAL A 75 -4.78 -17.31 19.50
N ILE A 76 -5.25 -16.53 18.53
CA ILE A 76 -5.06 -16.79 17.11
C ILE A 76 -4.06 -15.76 16.59
N ARG A 77 -2.92 -16.25 16.12
CA ARG A 77 -1.93 -15.44 15.42
C ARG A 77 -2.15 -15.55 13.92
N THR A 78 -2.38 -14.42 13.27
CA THR A 78 -2.43 -14.35 11.81
C THR A 78 -1.01 -14.40 11.25
N ALA A 79 -0.67 -15.48 10.53
CA ALA A 79 0.67 -15.63 9.96
C ALA A 79 0.96 -14.64 8.83
N LYS A 80 -0.09 -14.21 8.11
CA LYS A 80 -0.06 -13.03 7.25
C LYS A 80 -1.35 -12.23 7.46
N SER A 81 -1.23 -10.91 7.50
CA SER A 81 -2.37 -9.97 7.69
C SER A 81 -2.77 -9.25 6.40
N ASP A 82 -2.20 -9.64 5.26
CA ASP A 82 -2.52 -9.10 3.93
C ASP A 82 -3.81 -9.68 3.33
N SER A 83 -4.40 -10.69 3.99
CA SER A 83 -5.71 -11.25 3.63
C SER A 83 -6.79 -10.17 3.70
N ARG A 84 -7.38 -9.87 2.55
CA ARG A 84 -8.37 -8.80 2.43
C ARG A 84 -9.73 -9.29 2.93
N LEU A 85 -10.42 -8.48 3.73
CA LEU A 85 -11.86 -8.65 3.96
C LEU A 85 -12.61 -8.38 2.64
N ALA A 86 -13.71 -9.09 2.38
CA ALA A 86 -14.55 -8.83 1.21
C ALA A 86 -14.91 -7.33 1.08
N ASN A 87 -14.88 -6.78 -0.13
CA ASN A 87 -15.20 -5.35 -0.33
C ASN A 87 -16.69 -5.06 -0.13
N ASN A 88 -17.54 -5.93 -0.69
CA ASN A 88 -18.99 -5.75 -0.78
C ASN A 88 -19.72 -6.69 0.20
N ASN A 89 -21.02 -6.45 0.39
CA ASN A 89 -21.92 -7.31 1.17
C ASN A 89 -21.50 -7.53 2.63
N LEU A 90 -20.76 -6.59 3.20
CA LEU A 90 -20.47 -6.57 4.64
C LEU A 90 -21.58 -5.84 5.40
N PRO A 91 -21.88 -6.27 6.64
CA PRO A 91 -22.73 -5.52 7.55
C PRO A 91 -22.29 -4.06 7.73
N VAL A 92 -23.25 -3.15 7.92
CA VAL A 92 -23.03 -1.70 7.96
C VAL A 92 -22.08 -1.28 9.10
N ASP A 93 -22.19 -1.92 10.25
CA ASP A 93 -21.31 -1.74 11.41
C ASP A 93 -19.85 -2.14 11.08
N ILE A 94 -19.66 -3.28 10.41
CA ILE A 94 -18.33 -3.72 9.96
C ILE A 94 -17.75 -2.76 8.92
N GLN A 95 -18.58 -2.25 8.00
CA GLN A 95 -18.14 -1.23 7.05
C GLN A 95 -17.72 0.06 7.75
N LYS A 96 -18.50 0.53 8.72
CA LYS A 96 -18.16 1.72 9.53
C LYS A 96 -16.86 1.52 10.30
N LEU A 97 -16.65 0.35 10.89
CA LEU A 97 -15.40 0.00 11.57
C LEU A 97 -14.22 -0.02 10.59
N ARG A 98 -14.36 -0.65 9.42
CA ARG A 98 -13.34 -0.65 8.37
C ARG A 98 -12.97 0.77 7.96
N CYS A 99 -13.95 1.62 7.71
CA CYS A 99 -13.71 3.02 7.37
C CYS A 99 -13.00 3.77 8.51
N ARG A 100 -13.41 3.56 9.76
CA ARG A 100 -12.77 4.19 10.92
C ARG A 100 -11.31 3.73 11.07
N ALA A 101 -11.06 2.43 11.00
CA ALA A 101 -9.72 1.87 11.07
C ALA A 101 -8.82 2.42 9.96
N CYS A 102 -9.25 2.34 8.70
CA CYS A 102 -8.43 2.69 7.55
C CYS A 102 -8.24 4.21 7.35
N TYR A 103 -9.24 5.04 7.66
CA TYR A 103 -9.21 6.46 7.32
C TYR A 103 -9.18 7.42 8.52
N LYS A 104 -9.48 6.95 9.75
CA LYS A 104 -9.46 7.79 10.95
C LYS A 104 -8.40 7.37 11.97
N ALA A 105 -8.28 6.07 12.23
CA ALA A 105 -7.38 5.53 13.25
C ALA A 105 -5.94 5.43 12.74
N LEU A 106 -5.73 5.05 11.48
CA LEU A 106 -4.40 5.07 10.87
C LEU A 106 -3.97 6.51 10.57
N ARG A 107 -3.17 7.08 11.48
CA ARG A 107 -2.47 8.35 11.29
C ARG A 107 -0.97 8.11 11.33
N PHE A 108 -0.21 8.82 10.50
CA PHE A 108 1.24 8.75 10.56
C PHE A 108 1.76 9.17 11.93
N ALA A 109 2.88 8.59 12.35
CA ALA A 109 3.57 8.99 13.57
C ALA A 109 3.89 10.50 13.51
N PRO A 110 3.84 11.24 14.64
CA PRO A 110 4.01 12.70 14.65
C PRO A 110 5.26 13.19 13.92
N ARG A 111 6.37 12.45 14.00
CA ARG A 111 7.62 12.76 13.28
C ARG A 111 7.47 12.74 11.76
N ILE A 112 6.72 11.77 11.23
CA ILE A 112 6.47 11.61 9.78
C ILE A 112 5.48 12.68 9.33
N GLU A 113 4.44 12.94 10.11
CA GLU A 113 3.48 13.99 9.80
C GLU A 113 4.15 15.37 9.78
N ALA A 114 5.01 15.68 10.75
CA ALA A 114 5.78 16.91 10.79
C ALA A 114 6.70 17.05 9.56
N MET A 115 7.44 16.00 9.20
CA MET A 115 8.25 16.00 7.99
C MET A 115 7.41 16.20 6.72
N GLY A 116 6.26 15.53 6.62
CA GLY A 116 5.33 15.69 5.51
C GLY A 116 4.80 17.13 5.39
N LYS A 117 4.46 17.77 6.51
CA LYS A 117 4.05 19.19 6.53
C LYS A 117 5.16 20.10 6.03
N LEU A 118 6.40 19.90 6.48
CA LEU A 118 7.56 20.67 6.00
C LEU A 118 7.79 20.51 4.49
N LEU A 119 7.64 19.30 3.96
CA LEU A 119 7.75 19.05 2.52
C LEU A 119 6.64 19.78 1.75
N VAL A 120 5.39 19.71 2.22
CA VAL A 120 4.26 20.41 1.62
C VAL A 120 4.45 21.93 1.65
N GLU A 121 4.89 22.48 2.78
CA GLU A 121 5.19 23.91 2.92
C GLU A 121 6.30 24.35 1.95
N ARG A 122 7.38 23.57 1.85
CA ARG A 122 8.44 23.82 0.88
C ARG A 122 7.92 23.79 -0.55
N MET A 123 7.16 22.77 -0.94
CA MET A 123 6.58 22.71 -2.28
C MET A 123 5.66 23.89 -2.58
N ARG A 124 4.82 24.29 -1.61
CA ARG A 124 3.93 25.45 -1.75
C ARG A 124 4.66 26.78 -1.88
N SER A 125 5.90 26.89 -1.39
CA SER A 125 6.72 28.09 -1.59
C SER A 125 7.08 28.35 -3.07
N TYR A 126 7.04 27.31 -3.92
CA TYR A 126 7.17 27.42 -5.37
C TYR A 126 5.85 27.72 -6.10
N GLY A 127 4.73 27.82 -5.38
CA GLY A 127 3.38 27.99 -5.91
C GLY A 127 2.53 26.70 -5.88
N PRO A 128 1.36 26.70 -6.55
CA PRO A 128 0.59 25.48 -6.77
C PRO A 128 1.43 24.44 -7.50
N TYR A 129 1.44 23.21 -6.99
CA TYR A 129 2.30 22.13 -7.49
C TYR A 129 1.51 20.84 -7.72
N ILE A 130 2.08 19.94 -8.52
CA ILE A 130 1.55 18.60 -8.77
C ILE A 130 2.28 17.60 -7.87
N ALA A 131 1.54 16.81 -7.09
CA ALA A 131 2.08 15.63 -6.42
C ALA A 131 1.88 14.41 -7.35
N LEU A 132 2.97 13.92 -7.94
CA LEU A 132 2.97 12.85 -8.92
C LEU A 132 3.44 11.55 -8.27
N HIS A 133 2.55 10.56 -8.17
CA HIS A 133 2.93 9.18 -7.83
C HIS A 133 3.34 8.44 -9.11
N LEU A 134 4.64 8.21 -9.29
CA LEU A 134 5.20 7.63 -10.51
C LEU A 134 5.64 6.19 -10.25
N ARG A 135 4.73 5.23 -10.47
CA ARG A 135 5.00 3.79 -10.28
C ARG A 135 5.67 3.14 -11.48
N TYR A 136 6.84 3.65 -11.85
CA TYR A 136 7.65 3.16 -12.97
C TYR A 136 8.92 2.44 -12.47
N GLU A 137 8.81 1.72 -11.35
CA GLU A 137 9.90 0.95 -10.77
C GLU A 137 10.04 -0.44 -11.42
N LYS A 138 11.23 -1.03 -11.32
CA LYS A 138 11.59 -2.30 -11.95
C LYS A 138 10.67 -3.45 -11.53
N ASP A 139 10.34 -3.55 -10.24
CA ASP A 139 9.45 -4.59 -9.70
C ASP A 139 8.03 -4.44 -10.27
N MET A 140 7.54 -3.20 -10.39
CA MET A 140 6.22 -2.90 -10.92
C MET A 140 6.13 -3.30 -12.39
N LEU A 141 7.12 -2.93 -13.21
CA LEU A 141 7.13 -3.28 -14.64
C LEU A 141 7.27 -4.79 -14.88
N ALA A 142 8.12 -5.47 -14.09
CA ALA A 142 8.24 -6.93 -14.15
C ALA A 142 6.92 -7.61 -13.77
N PHE A 143 6.30 -7.17 -12.66
CA PHE A 143 5.03 -7.72 -12.15
C PHE A 143 3.87 -7.52 -13.13
N SER A 144 3.72 -6.31 -13.71
CA SER A 144 2.63 -6.02 -14.65
C SER A 144 2.90 -6.55 -16.07
N GLY A 145 4.13 -7.01 -16.35
CA GLY A 145 4.55 -7.45 -17.68
C GLY A 145 4.53 -6.36 -18.74
N CYS A 146 4.66 -5.09 -18.34
CA CYS A 146 4.54 -3.96 -19.25
C CYS A 146 5.89 -3.61 -19.85
N THR A 147 6.00 -3.74 -21.17
CA THR A 147 7.26 -3.54 -21.93
C THR A 147 7.21 -2.37 -22.90
N HIS A 148 6.16 -1.55 -22.86
CA HIS A 148 6.02 -0.39 -23.74
C HIS A 148 7.15 0.62 -23.51
N GLY A 149 7.85 1.00 -24.59
CA GLY A 149 8.98 1.94 -24.53
C GLY A 149 10.27 1.33 -23.97
N LEU A 150 10.34 0.00 -23.85
CA LEU A 150 11.53 -0.75 -23.48
C LEU A 150 12.19 -1.39 -24.71
N SER A 151 13.50 -1.55 -24.65
CA SER A 151 14.28 -2.37 -25.59
C SER A 151 14.01 -3.87 -25.36
N PRO A 152 14.33 -4.74 -26.35
CA PRO A 152 14.23 -6.18 -26.17
C PRO A 152 15.00 -6.69 -24.95
N ALA A 153 16.21 -6.18 -24.72
CA ALA A 153 17.03 -6.57 -23.57
C ALA A 153 16.40 -6.18 -22.22
N GLU A 154 15.83 -4.97 -22.12
CA GLU A 154 15.09 -4.54 -20.93
C GLU A 154 13.84 -5.41 -20.71
N ALA A 155 13.12 -5.75 -21.78
CA ALA A 155 11.94 -6.61 -21.70
C ALA A 155 12.27 -8.04 -21.24
N ASP A 156 13.38 -8.61 -21.72
CA ASP A 156 13.86 -9.93 -21.34
C ASP A 156 14.33 -9.96 -19.87
N GLU A 157 14.99 -8.89 -19.41
CA GLU A 157 15.38 -8.72 -18.01
C GLU A 157 14.15 -8.75 -17.08
N LEU A 158 13.12 -7.95 -17.40
CA LEU A 158 11.90 -7.88 -16.60
C LEU A 158 11.13 -9.21 -16.61
N THR A 159 11.13 -9.90 -17.75
CA THR A 159 10.54 -11.24 -17.87
C THR A 159 11.27 -12.24 -16.99
N THR A 160 12.61 -12.22 -16.99
CA THR A 160 13.44 -13.08 -16.13
C THR A 160 13.14 -12.84 -14.65
N ILE A 161 12.99 -11.59 -14.22
CA ILE A 161 12.59 -11.26 -12.85
C ILE A 161 11.21 -11.83 -12.53
N ARG A 162 10.25 -11.68 -13.46
CA ARG A 162 8.90 -12.21 -13.29
C ARG A 162 8.92 -13.71 -13.13
N GLU A 163 9.64 -14.45 -13.98
CA GLU A 163 9.76 -15.91 -13.90
C GLU A 163 10.38 -16.37 -12.58
N ASN A 164 11.49 -15.75 -12.18
CA ASN A 164 12.24 -16.13 -10.98
C ASN A 164 11.54 -15.76 -9.66
N THR A 165 10.50 -14.93 -9.68
CA THR A 165 9.77 -14.52 -8.47
C THR A 165 8.69 -15.53 -8.08
N ALA A 166 9.04 -16.52 -7.26
CA ALA A 166 8.19 -17.69 -6.97
C ALA A 166 6.77 -17.39 -6.47
N TYR A 167 6.55 -16.29 -5.76
CA TYR A 167 5.24 -15.95 -5.17
C TYR A 167 4.31 -15.17 -6.12
N TRP A 168 4.76 -14.79 -7.32
CA TRP A 168 3.90 -14.23 -8.37
C TRP A 168 3.22 -15.36 -9.13
N LYS A 169 1.89 -15.38 -9.11
CA LYS A 169 1.11 -16.50 -9.70
C LYS A 169 0.99 -16.43 -11.21
N VAL A 170 0.96 -15.21 -11.77
CA VAL A 170 0.81 -14.98 -13.21
C VAL A 170 2.19 -14.68 -13.78
N LYS A 171 2.58 -15.45 -14.80
CA LYS A 171 3.92 -15.45 -15.39
C LYS A 171 3.87 -15.11 -16.87
N ASP A 172 2.97 -15.77 -17.59
CA ASP A 172 2.66 -15.43 -18.96
C ASP A 172 1.70 -14.23 -19.01
N ILE A 173 2.15 -13.14 -19.60
CA ILE A 173 1.43 -11.85 -19.64
C ILE A 173 1.65 -11.24 -21.02
N ASP A 174 0.56 -10.94 -21.73
CA ASP A 174 0.59 -10.14 -22.95
C ASP A 174 0.75 -8.64 -22.61
N PRO A 175 1.89 -8.00 -22.94
CA PRO A 175 2.15 -6.59 -22.64
C PRO A 175 1.18 -5.64 -23.34
N ILE A 176 0.73 -5.99 -24.55
CA ILE A 176 -0.17 -5.16 -25.37
C ILE A 176 -1.58 -5.20 -24.76
N GLU A 177 -2.04 -6.38 -24.36
CA GLU A 177 -3.33 -6.54 -23.70
C GLU A 177 -3.38 -5.76 -22.37
N GLN A 178 -2.33 -5.87 -21.53
CA GLN A 178 -2.23 -5.11 -20.28
C GLN A 178 -2.26 -3.60 -20.52
N ARG A 179 -1.59 -3.14 -21.57
CA ARG A 179 -1.58 -1.72 -21.94
C ARG A 179 -2.96 -1.24 -22.35
N ASN A 180 -3.65 -2.00 -23.21
CA ASN A 180 -4.99 -1.67 -23.69
C ASN A 180 -6.03 -1.64 -22.57
N LYS A 181 -5.86 -2.48 -21.53
CA LYS A 181 -6.70 -2.48 -20.33
C LYS A 181 -6.40 -1.34 -19.35
N GLY A 182 -5.35 -0.55 -19.60
CA GLY A 182 -4.92 0.53 -18.70
C GLY A 182 -4.22 0.03 -17.43
N TYR A 183 -3.70 -1.20 -17.43
CA TYR A 183 -3.00 -1.78 -16.28
C TYR A 183 -1.50 -1.48 -16.27
N CYS A 184 -0.96 -0.94 -17.35
CA CYS A 184 0.43 -0.50 -17.41
C CYS A 184 0.62 0.92 -16.87
N PRO A 185 1.67 1.15 -16.05
CA PRO A 185 2.04 2.50 -15.65
C PRO A 185 2.43 3.34 -16.88
N LEU A 186 2.18 4.65 -16.80
CA LEU A 186 2.68 5.59 -17.80
C LEU A 186 4.19 5.73 -17.67
N THR A 187 4.88 5.79 -18.81
CA THR A 187 6.30 6.18 -18.84
C THR A 187 6.46 7.64 -18.40
N PRO A 188 7.64 8.05 -17.88
CA PRO A 188 7.86 9.46 -17.52
C PRO A 188 7.60 10.43 -18.70
N LYS A 189 7.93 10.00 -19.92
CA LYS A 189 7.60 10.71 -21.16
C LYS A 189 6.09 10.92 -21.33
N GLU A 190 5.31 9.85 -21.24
CA GLU A 190 3.85 9.91 -21.39
C GLU A 190 3.21 10.77 -20.31
N VAL A 191 3.73 10.72 -19.07
CA VAL A 191 3.28 11.61 -18.00
C VAL A 191 3.52 13.07 -18.36
N GLY A 192 4.72 13.42 -18.85
CA GLY A 192 5.03 14.79 -19.27
C GLY A 192 4.12 15.27 -20.42
N MET A 193 3.87 14.41 -21.39
CA MET A 193 2.93 14.70 -22.49
C MET A 193 1.50 14.88 -21.98
N PHE A 194 1.03 14.01 -21.09
CA PHE A 194 -0.30 14.06 -20.50
C PHE A 194 -0.51 15.35 -19.71
N LEU A 195 0.44 15.73 -18.85
CA LEU A 195 0.36 16.98 -18.09
C LEU A 195 0.37 18.22 -18.99
N THR A 196 1.18 18.20 -20.06
CA THR A 196 1.17 19.28 -21.06
C THR A 196 -0.20 19.38 -21.74
N ALA A 197 -0.80 18.25 -22.12
CA ALA A 197 -2.11 18.21 -22.78
C ALA A 197 -3.26 18.68 -21.86
N LEU A 198 -3.12 18.51 -20.54
CA LEU A 198 -4.05 19.06 -19.56
C LEU A 198 -3.92 20.59 -19.37
N GLY A 199 -2.94 21.23 -20.02
CA GLY A 199 -2.74 22.68 -19.97
C GLY A 199 -1.84 23.17 -18.84
N TYR A 200 -1.12 22.28 -18.15
CA TYR A 200 -0.14 22.72 -17.15
C TYR A 200 1.07 23.37 -17.84
N PRO A 201 1.46 24.60 -17.43
CA PRO A 201 2.63 25.27 -18.00
C PRO A 201 3.93 24.56 -17.57
N SER A 202 4.98 24.70 -18.37
CA SER A 202 6.27 24.04 -18.11
C SER A 202 6.89 24.41 -16.76
N ASN A 203 6.64 25.62 -16.26
CA ASN A 203 7.10 26.06 -14.95
C ASN A 203 6.28 25.51 -13.78
N THR A 204 5.32 24.59 -14.00
CA THR A 204 4.58 23.93 -12.92
C THR A 204 5.54 23.10 -12.05
N PRO A 205 5.65 23.36 -10.74
CA PRO A 205 6.42 22.53 -9.84
C PRO A 205 5.80 21.14 -9.70
N ILE A 206 6.62 20.09 -9.75
CA ILE A 206 6.18 18.71 -9.58
C ILE A 206 6.99 18.05 -8.47
N TYR A 207 6.30 17.53 -7.46
CA TYR A 207 6.86 16.62 -6.47
C TYR A 207 6.65 15.18 -6.92
N ILE A 208 7.73 14.43 -7.08
CA ILE A 208 7.70 13.03 -7.51
C ILE A 208 7.79 12.12 -6.27
N ALA A 209 6.73 11.36 -6.05
CA ALA A 209 6.67 10.26 -5.11
C ALA A 209 6.88 8.95 -5.89
N ALA A 210 8.10 8.42 -5.86
CA ALA A 210 8.45 7.16 -6.52
C ALA A 210 9.62 6.47 -5.79
N GLY A 211 9.76 5.16 -6.01
CA GLY A 211 11.03 4.47 -5.79
C GLY A 211 12.02 4.72 -6.92
N ASP A 212 12.95 3.79 -7.12
CA ASP A 212 13.93 3.87 -8.21
C ASP A 212 13.24 3.68 -9.56
N ILE A 213 13.24 4.75 -10.37
CA ILE A 213 12.67 4.74 -11.71
C ILE A 213 13.50 3.82 -12.61
N TYR A 214 12.85 2.86 -13.27
CA TYR A 214 13.53 1.97 -14.21
C TYR A 214 14.12 2.77 -15.37
N GLY A 215 15.41 2.54 -15.66
CA GLY A 215 16.18 3.34 -16.63
C GLY A 215 16.66 4.71 -16.13
N GLY A 216 16.37 5.07 -14.88
CA GLY A 216 16.94 6.24 -14.19
C GLY A 216 16.80 7.57 -14.94
N ASP A 217 17.87 8.37 -14.92
CA ASP A 217 17.90 9.70 -15.54
C ASP A 217 17.59 9.70 -17.03
N SER A 218 17.94 8.62 -17.75
CA SER A 218 17.62 8.48 -19.17
C SER A 218 16.12 8.54 -19.41
N LYS A 219 15.32 7.77 -18.67
CA LYS A 219 13.85 7.79 -18.80
C LYS A 219 13.24 9.06 -18.21
N MET A 220 13.83 9.63 -17.16
CA MET A 220 13.36 10.86 -16.51
C MET A 220 13.64 12.14 -17.33
N SER A 221 14.61 12.10 -18.24
CA SER A 221 15.04 13.25 -19.05
C SER A 221 13.88 13.91 -19.81
N GLU A 222 12.96 13.13 -20.38
CA GLU A 222 11.81 13.65 -21.12
C GLU A 222 10.76 14.33 -20.23
N LEU A 223 10.58 13.86 -18.99
CA LEU A 223 9.72 14.56 -18.03
C LEU A 223 10.37 15.87 -17.59
N ARG A 224 11.68 15.83 -17.30
CA ARG A 224 12.46 16.99 -16.83
C ARG A 224 12.58 18.08 -17.89
N SER A 225 12.66 17.73 -19.18
CA SER A 225 12.72 18.72 -20.26
C SER A 225 11.41 19.48 -20.42
N ARG A 226 10.25 18.85 -20.11
CA ARG A 226 8.93 19.48 -20.14
C ARG A 226 8.62 20.27 -18.87
N PHE A 227 9.03 19.74 -17.72
CA PHE A 227 8.84 20.35 -16.41
C PHE A 227 10.18 20.40 -15.67
N PRO A 228 10.94 21.50 -15.74
CA PRO A 228 12.26 21.57 -15.12
C PRO A 228 12.24 21.60 -13.59
N ILE A 229 11.13 22.02 -12.97
CA ILE A 229 10.99 22.12 -11.50
C ILE A 229 10.50 20.78 -10.94
N LEU A 230 11.37 19.75 -11.03
CA LEU A 230 11.12 18.43 -10.42
C LEU A 230 11.84 18.31 -9.09
N MET A 231 11.09 17.91 -8.06
CA MET A 231 11.61 17.64 -6.72
C MET A 231 11.23 16.22 -6.33
N SER A 232 12.13 15.54 -5.62
CA SER A 232 11.88 14.21 -5.08
C SER A 232 12.39 14.13 -3.64
N LYS A 233 12.17 12.99 -2.98
CA LYS A 233 12.72 12.74 -1.64
C LYS A 233 14.26 12.69 -1.64
N VAL A 234 14.85 12.32 -2.78
CA VAL A 234 16.30 12.16 -3.01
C VAL A 234 16.84 13.39 -3.73
#